data_AF-M0NCI6-F1
#
_entry.id   AF-M0NCI6-F1
#
_cell.length_a   1.000
_cell.length_b   1.000
_cell.length_c   1.000
_cell.angle_alpha   90.00
_cell.angle_beta   90.00
_cell.angle_gamma   90.00
#
_symmetry.space_group_name_H-M   'P 1'
#
loop_
_entity.id
_entity.type
_entity.pdbx_description
1 polymer ?
#
loop_
_entity_poly.entity_id
_entity_poly.type
_entity_poly.pdbx_seq_one_letter_code
_entity_poly.pdbx_strand_id
1 'polypeptide(L)'
;MQRPDLTPIERISKMDAEDTGIDMTPSIERAVSIFDHWEEWSSKTPKGRVLKSDLKTLLRTATGEQLAWRQAYRAAEALEELSKGRIEFIDHDRHGKMLIEAQPARGGDCHSSSAATP
;
A
#
# COMPACT_ATOMS: atom_id res chain seq x y z
N MET A 1 13.19 18.29 -16.55
CA MET A 1 12.96 17.91 -15.14
C MET A 1 12.18 16.61 -15.13
N GLN A 2 12.85 15.47 -14.95
CA GLN A 2 12.16 14.19 -14.82
C GLN A 2 11.46 14.19 -13.46
N ARG A 3 10.12 14.31 -13.47
CA ARG A 3 9.33 14.10 -12.25
C ARG A 3 9.63 12.66 -11.80
N PRO A 4 9.90 12.42 -10.50
CA PRO A 4 10.13 11.06 -10.03
C PRO A 4 8.95 10.17 -10.48
N ASP A 5 9.22 8.93 -10.85
CA ASP A 5 8.24 7.88 -11.17
C ASP A 5 7.35 7.61 -9.95
N LEU A 6 6.50 8.57 -9.61
CA LEU A 6 5.56 8.50 -8.50
C LEU A 6 4.39 7.63 -8.93
N THR A 7 4.06 6.69 -8.06
CA THR A 7 2.85 5.90 -8.20
C THR A 7 1.62 6.82 -8.26
N PRO A 8 0.53 6.41 -8.93
CA PRO A 8 -0.74 7.14 -8.91
C PRO A 8 -1.17 7.55 -7.50
N ILE A 9 -1.06 6.66 -6.50
CA ILE A 9 -1.41 7.00 -5.11
C ILE A 9 -0.51 8.10 -4.52
N GLU A 10 0.79 8.07 -4.80
CA GLU A 10 1.71 9.13 -4.36
C GLU A 10 1.45 10.45 -5.06
N ARG A 11 1.00 10.41 -6.33
CA ARG A 11 0.58 11.62 -7.05
C ARG A 11 -0.68 12.20 -6.44
N ILE A 12 -1.72 11.40 -6.19
CA ILE A 12 -2.96 11.86 -5.57
C ILE A 12 -2.71 12.36 -4.13
N SER A 13 -1.81 11.72 -3.39
CA SER A 13 -1.45 12.15 -2.03
C SER A 13 -0.66 13.46 -2.01
N LYS A 14 0.16 13.74 -3.04
CA LYS A 14 1.02 14.95 -3.11
C LYS A 14 0.46 16.09 -3.96
N MET A 15 -0.41 15.80 -4.91
CA MET A 15 -1.02 16.73 -5.85
C MET A 15 -2.52 16.51 -5.81
N ASP A 16 -3.29 17.60 -5.82
CA ASP A 16 -4.74 17.54 -5.79
C ASP A 16 -5.28 16.62 -6.89
N ALA A 17 -6.32 15.86 -6.58
CA ALA A 17 -6.80 14.78 -7.43
C ALA A 17 -7.19 15.26 -8.84
N GLU A 18 -7.64 16.50 -8.93
CA GLU A 18 -8.04 17.19 -10.16
C GLU A 18 -6.89 17.26 -11.19
N ASP A 19 -5.63 17.31 -10.74
CA ASP A 19 -4.45 17.34 -11.64
C ASP A 19 -4.07 15.93 -12.14
N THR A 20 -4.60 14.87 -11.52
CA THR A 20 -4.25 13.48 -11.83
C THR A 20 -5.16 12.82 -12.87
N GLY A 21 -6.32 13.42 -13.16
CA GLY A 21 -7.31 12.87 -14.10
C GLY A 21 -7.98 11.57 -13.61
N ILE A 22 -7.97 11.32 -12.30
CA ILE A 22 -8.57 10.15 -11.66
C ILE A 22 -9.87 10.61 -10.98
N ASP A 23 -10.98 9.96 -11.28
CA ASP A 23 -12.26 10.20 -10.59
C ASP A 23 -12.13 9.87 -9.09
N MET A 24 -12.24 10.89 -8.25
CA MET A 24 -12.24 10.72 -6.79
C MET A 24 -13.52 10.03 -6.34
N THR A 25 -13.44 8.70 -6.25
CA THR A 25 -14.49 7.90 -5.63
C THR A 25 -14.24 7.76 -4.12
N PRO A 26 -15.29 7.50 -3.32
CA PRO A 26 -15.12 7.26 -1.88
C PRO A 26 -14.18 6.10 -1.54
N SER A 27 -13.93 5.17 -2.46
CA SER A 27 -12.94 4.10 -2.27
C SER A 27 -11.51 4.64 -2.42
N ILE A 28 -11.29 5.54 -3.38
CA ILE A 28 -9.99 6.17 -3.63
C ILE A 28 -9.64 7.12 -2.50
N GLU A 29 -10.59 7.95 -2.04
CA GLU A 29 -10.35 8.84 -0.88
C GLU A 29 -9.90 8.04 0.35
N ARG A 30 -10.55 6.90 0.60
CA ARG A 30 -10.16 5.98 1.69
C ARG A 30 -8.81 5.32 1.43
N ALA A 31 -8.50 4.94 0.20
CA ALA A 31 -7.19 4.42 -0.18
C ALA A 31 -6.08 5.45 0.10
N VAL A 32 -6.33 6.72 -0.24
CA VAL A 32 -5.41 7.83 0.05
C VAL A 32 -5.24 8.01 1.55
N SER A 33 -6.32 7.97 2.36
CA SER A 33 -6.21 8.00 3.82
C SER A 33 -5.36 6.84 4.37
N ILE A 34 -5.54 5.61 3.85
CA ILE A 34 -4.73 4.47 4.26
C ILE A 34 -3.26 4.70 3.92
N PHE A 35 -2.96 5.24 2.74
CA PHE A 35 -1.61 5.53 2.29
C PHE A 35 -0.95 6.64 3.13
N ASP A 36 -1.67 7.70 3.42
CA ASP A 36 -1.20 8.84 4.21
C ASP A 36 -0.83 8.42 5.64
N HIS A 37 -1.69 7.61 6.26
CA HIS A 37 -1.46 7.06 7.59
C HIS A 37 -0.66 5.74 7.59
N TRP A 38 -0.15 5.29 6.44
CA TRP A 38 0.44 3.96 6.31
C TRP A 38 1.60 3.73 7.27
N GLU A 39 2.48 4.71 7.46
CA GLU A 39 3.63 4.57 8.37
C GLU A 39 3.22 4.46 9.84
N GLU A 40 2.11 5.10 10.22
CA GLU A 40 1.57 5.04 11.57
C GLU A 40 0.81 3.72 11.81
N TRP A 41 -0.02 3.32 10.85
CA TRP A 41 -0.88 2.16 10.96
C TRP A 41 -0.17 0.85 10.70
N SER A 42 0.97 0.88 10.00
CA SER A 42 1.78 -0.30 9.72
C SER A 42 2.95 -0.44 10.70
N SER A 43 3.33 -1.69 10.95
CA SER A 43 4.53 -2.07 11.68
C SER A 43 5.58 -2.59 10.72
N LYS A 44 6.85 -2.27 10.98
CA LYS A 44 7.97 -2.83 10.22
C LYS A 44 8.16 -4.30 10.56
N THR A 45 8.32 -5.10 9.53
CA THR A 45 8.65 -6.52 9.59
C THR A 45 9.85 -6.81 8.69
N PRO A 46 10.54 -7.94 8.85
CA PRO A 46 11.69 -8.29 8.01
C PRO A 46 11.37 -8.40 6.51
N LYS A 47 10.11 -8.65 6.15
CA LYS A 47 9.65 -8.80 4.76
C LYS A 47 9.02 -7.53 4.16
N GLY A 48 8.88 -6.46 4.95
CA GLY A 48 8.13 -5.28 4.52
C GLY A 48 7.39 -4.61 5.69
N ARG A 49 6.28 -3.94 5.41
CA ARG A 49 5.39 -3.41 6.45
C ARG A 49 4.04 -4.08 6.42
N VAL A 50 3.44 -4.27 7.59
CA VAL A 50 2.13 -4.90 7.74
C VAL A 50 1.26 -4.06 8.65
N LEU A 51 -0.06 -4.01 8.41
CA LEU A 51 -0.98 -3.31 9.31
C LEU A 51 -0.88 -3.83 10.75
N LYS A 52 -0.83 -2.91 11.71
CA LYS A 52 -0.83 -3.18 13.16
C LYS A 52 -2.20 -3.65 13.67
N SER A 53 -3.27 -3.33 12.95
CA SER A 53 -4.66 -3.56 13.38
C SER A 53 -5.58 -3.72 12.17
N ASP A 54 -6.83 -4.09 12.44
CA ASP A 54 -7.86 -4.27 11.41
C ASP A 54 -8.07 -3.01 10.56
N LEU A 55 -8.01 -3.18 9.24
CA LEU A 55 -8.21 -2.11 8.26
C LEU A 55 -9.53 -1.34 8.49
N LYS A 56 -10.60 -2.08 8.80
CA LYS A 56 -11.92 -1.48 9.08
C LYS A 56 -11.89 -0.55 10.30
N THR A 57 -11.17 -0.93 11.35
CA THR A 57 -11.05 -0.12 12.58
C THR A 57 -10.26 1.14 12.30
N LEU A 58 -9.17 1.02 11.55
CA LEU A 58 -8.32 2.16 11.17
C LEU A 58 -9.07 3.16 10.29
N LEU A 59 -9.75 2.67 9.25
CA LEU A 59 -10.58 3.50 8.38
C LEU A 59 -11.70 4.21 9.15
N ARG A 60 -12.38 3.51 10.07
CA ARG A 60 -13.39 4.13 10.92
C ARG A 60 -12.80 5.24 11.80
N THR A 61 -11.58 5.07 12.29
CA THR A 61 -10.89 6.10 13.10
C THR A 61 -10.53 7.32 12.25
N ALA A 62 -10.06 7.12 11.01
CA ALA A 62 -9.70 8.23 10.13
C ALA A 62 -10.91 8.99 9.58
N THR A 63 -11.93 8.28 9.08
CA THR A 63 -13.07 8.91 8.40
C THR A 63 -14.23 9.20 9.34
N GLY A 64 -14.25 8.62 10.54
CA GLY A 64 -15.38 8.67 11.46
C GLY A 64 -16.61 7.87 10.99
N GLU A 65 -16.52 7.14 9.87
CA GLU A 65 -17.65 6.44 9.27
C GLU A 65 -17.77 4.99 9.76
N GLN A 66 -19.00 4.51 9.94
CA GLN A 66 -19.26 3.08 10.10
C GLN A 66 -19.21 2.37 8.75
N LEU A 67 -18.07 1.76 8.45
CA LEU A 67 -17.83 1.07 7.19
C LEU A 67 -18.17 -0.43 7.27
N ALA A 68 -18.78 -0.96 6.21
CA ALA A 68 -18.88 -2.39 5.99
C ALA A 68 -17.51 -2.96 5.56
N TRP A 69 -17.22 -4.22 5.89
CA TRP A 69 -15.98 -4.89 5.46
C TRP A 69 -15.76 -4.83 3.95
N ARG A 70 -16.85 -4.92 3.17
CA ARG A 70 -16.81 -4.80 1.71
C ARG A 70 -16.27 -3.43 1.25
N GLN A 71 -16.58 -2.34 1.96
CA GLN A 71 -16.06 -1.00 1.65
C GLN A 71 -14.59 -0.87 2.03
N ALA A 72 -14.20 -1.44 3.17
CA ALA A 72 -12.78 -1.48 3.57
C ALA A 72 -11.93 -2.25 2.56
N TYR A 73 -12.42 -3.40 2.08
CA TYR A 73 -11.73 -4.17 1.05
C TYR A 73 -11.68 -3.45 -0.29
N ARG A 74 -12.75 -2.74 -0.69
CA ARG A 74 -12.72 -1.89 -1.89
C ARG A 74 -11.65 -0.79 -1.82
N ALA A 75 -11.47 -0.18 -0.66
CA ALA A 75 -10.40 0.79 -0.44
C ALA A 75 -9.00 0.14 -0.50
N ALA A 76 -8.86 -1.08 0.02
CA ALA A 76 -7.62 -1.85 -0.08
C ALA A 76 -7.28 -2.24 -1.53
N GLU A 77 -8.27 -2.71 -2.30
CA GLU A 77 -8.12 -3.01 -3.73
C GLU A 77 -7.72 -1.76 -4.52
N ALA A 78 -8.38 -0.63 -4.28
CA ALA A 78 -8.03 0.64 -4.92
C ALA A 78 -6.61 1.10 -4.55
N LEU A 79 -6.20 0.91 -3.28
CA LEU A 79 -4.85 1.21 -2.85
C LEU A 79 -3.81 0.36 -3.57
N GLU A 80 -4.04 -0.94 -3.70
CA GLU A 80 -3.15 -1.86 -4.42
C GLU A 80 -2.96 -1.42 -5.88
N GLU A 81 -4.07 -1.15 -6.57
CA GLU A 81 -4.08 -0.69 -7.97
C GLU A 81 -3.33 0.65 -8.14
N LEU A 82 -3.62 1.62 -7.28
CA LEU A 82 -3.00 2.95 -7.31
C LEU A 82 -1.53 2.93 -6.86
N SER A 83 -1.14 1.98 -6.02
CA SER A 83 0.24 1.80 -5.57
C SER A 83 1.10 1.04 -6.59
N LYS A 84 0.49 0.53 -7.68
CA LYS A 84 1.15 -0.29 -8.70
C LYS A 84 1.94 -1.47 -8.12
N GLY A 85 1.37 -2.14 -7.11
CA GLY A 85 1.98 -3.31 -6.47
C GLY A 85 3.06 -2.98 -5.42
N ARG A 86 3.17 -1.71 -4.99
CA ARG A 86 4.00 -1.37 -3.82
C ARG A 86 3.36 -1.84 -2.52
N ILE A 87 2.04 -1.69 -2.41
CA ILE A 87 1.24 -2.22 -1.32
C ILE A 87 0.33 -3.28 -1.92
N GLU A 88 0.46 -4.51 -1.44
CA GLU A 88 -0.28 -5.67 -1.90
C GLU A 88 -1.36 -6.04 -0.89
N PHE A 89 -2.52 -6.43 -1.40
CA PHE A 89 -3.65 -6.89 -0.59
C PHE A 89 -3.73 -8.42 -0.64
N ILE A 90 -3.16 -9.07 0.38
CA ILE A 90 -3.07 -10.53 0.45
C ILE A 90 -4.13 -11.14 1.37
N ASP A 91 -4.51 -12.39 1.10
CA ASP A 91 -5.31 -13.20 2.02
C ASP A 91 -4.37 -14.10 2.83
N HIS A 92 -4.40 -13.98 4.15
CA HIS A 92 -3.54 -14.75 5.05
C HIS A 92 -4.39 -15.71 5.91
N ASP A 93 -4.16 -17.02 5.82
CA ASP A 93 -4.98 -18.05 6.47
C ASP A 93 -5.23 -17.84 7.98
N ARG A 94 -4.24 -17.29 8.70
CA ARG A 94 -4.33 -17.07 10.16
C ARG A 94 -4.99 -15.75 10.57
N HIS A 95 -4.93 -14.73 9.73
CA HIS A 95 -5.22 -13.35 10.10
C HIS A 95 -6.25 -12.69 9.17
N GLY A 96 -6.69 -13.39 8.13
CA GLY A 96 -7.59 -12.90 7.10
C GLY A 96 -6.88 -11.98 6.10
N LYS A 97 -7.66 -11.10 5.46
CA LYS A 97 -7.16 -10.19 4.44
C LYS A 97 -6.33 -9.05 5.04
N MET A 98 -5.11 -8.86 4.52
CA MET A 98 -4.12 -7.95 5.05
C MET A 98 -3.45 -7.14 3.94
N LEU A 99 -3.10 -5.89 4.25
CA LEU A 99 -2.25 -5.08 3.39
C LEU A 99 -0.80 -5.23 3.83
N ILE A 100 0.09 -5.45 2.86
CA ILE A 100 1.53 -5.56 3.07
C ILE A 100 2.23 -4.64 2.08
N GLU A 101 3.14 -3.80 2.57
CA GLU A 101 4.08 -3.10 1.70
C GLU A 101 5.26 -4.03 1.47
N ALA A 102 5.39 -4.56 0.25
CA ALA A 102 6.56 -5.31 -0.14
C ALA A 102 7.76 -4.35 -0.13
N GLN A 103 8.80 -4.69 0.64
CA GLN A 103 10.04 -3.95 0.48
C GLN A 103 10.53 -4.22 -0.95
N PRO A 104 10.79 -3.19 -1.78
CA PRO A 104 11.42 -3.44 -3.07
C PRO A 104 12.68 -4.22 -2.75
N ALA A 105 12.84 -5.39 -3.37
CA ALA A 105 14.03 -6.19 -3.23
C ALA A 105 15.20 -5.27 -3.55
N ARG A 106 15.84 -4.70 -2.51
CA ARG A 106 17.15 -4.09 -2.66
C ARG A 106 17.97 -5.23 -3.19
N GLY A 107 18.36 -5.12 -4.46
CA GLY A 107 19.12 -6.13 -5.19
C GLY A 107 20.16 -6.71 -4.27
N GLY A 108 19.87 -7.91 -3.77
CA GLY A 108 20.89 -8.82 -3.33
C GLY A 108 21.41 -9.42 -4.62
N ASP A 109 22.31 -8.69 -5.30
CA ASP A 109 23.26 -9.30 -6.19
C ASP A 109 24.01 -10.37 -5.38
N CYS A 110 23.45 -11.58 -5.33
CA CYS A 110 24.23 -12.77 -5.05
C CYS A 110 25.06 -13.02 -6.31
N HIS A 111 26.14 -12.25 -6.43
CA HIS A 111 27.27 -12.58 -7.29
C HIS A 111 27.87 -13.88 -6.73
N SER A 112 27.26 -15.01 -7.08
CA SER A 112 27.89 -16.32 -7.00
C SER A 112 29.05 -16.31 -7.98
N SER A 113 30.18 -15.75 -7.54
CA SER A 113 31.45 -15.84 -8.25
C SER A 113 31.88 -17.29 -8.20
N SER A 114 31.47 -18.06 -9.21
CA SER A 114 32.07 -19.34 -9.54
C SER A 114 33.50 -19.07 -10.02
N ALA A 115 34.46 -19.10 -9.10
CA ALA A 115 35.86 -19.28 -9.44
C ALA A 115 36.18 -20.78 -9.34
N ALA A 116 36.18 -21.43 -10.49
CA ALA A 116 36.71 -22.77 -10.65
C ALA A 116 38.25 -22.70 -10.75
N THR A 117 38.94 -23.53 -9.97
CA THR A 117 40.34 -23.99 -10.18
C THR A 117 40.60 -25.09 -9.12
N PRO A 118 41.50 -26.07 -9.34
CA PRO A 118 42.62 -26.12 -10.29
C PRO A 118 42.44 -27.08 -11.47
#